data_AF-A0A842W1H0-F1
#
_entry.id   AF-A0A842W1H0-F1
#
_cell.length_a   1.000
_cell.length_b   1.000
_cell.length_c   1.000
_cell.angle_alpha   90.00
_cell.angle_beta   90.00
_cell.angle_gamma   90.00
#
_symmetry.space_group_name_H-M   'P 1'
#
loop_
_entity.id
_entity.type
_entity.pdbx_description
1 polymer ?
#
loop_
_entity_poly.entity_id
_entity_poly.type
_entity_poly.pdbx_seq_one_letter_code
_entity_poly.pdbx_strand_id
1 'polypeptide(L)'
;MTGSKHSIRNVEYVQKVLKSVGVEPERVQMHFCSAAEGQKFQTTVKEMAKKIAELGKSPLKEFAEQEKKKKKKKSKSAPKKKNK
;
A
#
# COMPACT_ATOMS: atom_id res chain seq x y z
N MET A 1 -21.24 -17.40 7.30
CA MET A 1 -20.80 -16.27 6.43
C MET A 1 -19.78 -16.79 5.42
N THR A 2 -20.02 -16.65 4.12
CA THR A 2 -19.12 -17.12 3.05
C THR A 2 -17.82 -16.29 2.99
N GLY A 3 -16.68 -16.91 2.66
CA GLY A 3 -15.36 -16.27 2.62
C GLY A 3 -15.31 -14.99 1.79
N SER A 4 -15.93 -14.98 0.61
CA SER A 4 -15.98 -13.80 -0.27
C SER A 4 -16.58 -12.57 0.41
N LYS A 5 -17.60 -12.75 1.27
CA LYS A 5 -18.26 -11.64 1.99
C LYS A 5 -17.34 -10.97 3.01
N HIS A 6 -16.47 -11.74 3.66
CA HIS A 6 -15.45 -11.19 4.54
C HIS A 6 -14.43 -10.36 3.76
N SER A 7 -14.01 -10.85 2.58
CA SER A 7 -13.08 -10.11 1.72
C SER A 7 -13.63 -8.75 1.30
N ILE A 8 -14.93 -8.66 0.93
CA ILE A 8 -15.55 -7.37 0.59
C ILE A 8 -15.44 -6.40 1.76
N ARG A 9 -15.86 -6.83 2.96
CA ARG A 9 -15.83 -6.00 4.17
C ARG A 9 -14.42 -5.53 4.52
N ASN A 10 -13.44 -6.41 4.37
CA ASN A 10 -12.04 -6.08 4.64
C ASN A 10 -11.52 -5.04 3.66
N VAL A 11 -11.85 -5.16 2.37
CA VAL A 11 -11.45 -4.17 1.36
C VAL A 11 -12.11 -2.82 1.61
N GLU A 12 -13.41 -2.79 1.90
CA GLU A 12 -14.13 -1.57 2.26
C GLU A 12 -13.53 -0.91 3.51
N TYR A 13 -13.18 -1.70 4.52
CA TYR A 13 -12.52 -1.20 5.72
C TYR A 13 -11.15 -0.60 5.40
N VAL A 14 -10.33 -1.28 4.59
CA VAL A 14 -9.01 -0.78 4.17
C VAL A 14 -9.15 0.53 3.40
N GLN A 15 -10.12 0.67 2.50
CA GLN A 15 -10.35 1.92 1.79
C GLN A 15 -10.70 3.08 2.75
N LYS A 16 -11.50 2.82 3.78
CA LYS A 16 -11.80 3.83 4.82
C LYS A 16 -10.56 4.23 5.60
N VAL A 17 -9.71 3.25 5.96
CA VAL A 17 -8.44 3.50 6.66
C VAL A 17 -7.47 4.29 5.77
N LEU A 18 -7.35 3.95 4.48
CA LEU A 18 -6.50 4.71 3.55
C LEU A 18 -6.94 6.17 3.46
N LYS A 19 -8.25 6.40 3.36
CA LYS A 19 -8.81 7.75 3.36
C LYS A 19 -8.50 8.52 4.64
N SER A 20 -8.53 7.87 5.81
CA SER A 20 -8.24 8.54 7.09
C SER A 20 -6.76 8.90 7.27
N VAL A 21 -5.85 8.15 6.66
CA VAL A 21 -4.40 8.46 6.68
C VAL A 21 -3.95 9.36 5.52
N GLY A 22 -4.87 9.88 4.70
CA GLY A 22 -4.57 10.78 3.59
C GLY A 22 -3.99 10.08 2.36
N VAL A 23 -4.21 8.77 2.20
CA VAL A 23 -3.84 8.00 1.01
C VAL A 23 -5.08 7.79 0.14
N GLU A 24 -4.90 7.84 -1.18
CA GLU A 24 -6.02 7.67 -2.10
C GLU A 24 -6.60 6.24 -1.99
N PRO A 25 -7.89 6.09 -1.67
CA PRO A 25 -8.52 4.77 -1.48
C PRO A 25 -8.59 3.97 -2.79
N GLU A 26 -8.56 4.65 -3.94
CA GLU A 26 -8.61 4.07 -5.28
C GLU A 26 -7.41 3.17 -5.60
N ARG A 27 -6.34 3.24 -4.80
CA ARG A 27 -5.18 2.34 -4.88
C ARG A 27 -5.51 0.90 -4.53
N VAL A 28 -6.66 0.63 -3.91
CA VAL A 28 -7.14 -0.72 -3.57
C VAL A 28 -8.49 -0.96 -4.22
N GLN A 29 -8.55 -1.94 -5.12
CA GLN A 29 -9.79 -2.35 -5.81
C GLN A 29 -9.94 -3.87 -5.69
N MET A 30 -11.19 -4.33 -5.58
CA MET A 30 -11.51 -5.76 -5.53
C MET A 30 -12.41 -6.12 -6.71
N HIS A 31 -12.04 -7.20 -7.40
CA HIS A 31 -12.78 -7.72 -8.54
C HIS A 31 -13.01 -9.22 -8.40
N PHE A 32 -14.17 -9.68 -8.87
CA PHE A 32 -14.48 -11.10 -8.94
C PHE A 32 -14.18 -11.64 -10.34
N CYS A 33 -13.37 -12.70 -10.38
CA CYS A 33 -13.01 -13.39 -11.60
C CYS A 33 -13.04 -14.91 -11.33
N SER A 34 -13.78 -15.65 -12.15
CA SER A 34 -13.80 -17.11 -12.12
C SER A 34 -12.63 -17.70 -12.92
N ALA A 35 -12.34 -18.99 -12.75
CA ALA A 35 -11.25 -19.67 -13.44
C ALA A 35 -11.35 -19.63 -14.99
N ALA A 36 -12.56 -19.46 -15.54
CA ALA A 36 -12.78 -19.40 -16.99
C ALA A 36 -12.70 -17.97 -17.55
N GLU A 37 -12.67 -16.92 -16.71
CA GLU A 37 -12.76 -15.52 -17.12
C GLU A 37 -11.38 -14.88 -17.39
N GLY A 38 -10.49 -15.57 -18.12
CA GLY A 38 -9.11 -15.11 -18.34
C GLY A 38 -9.01 -13.74 -19.03
N GLN A 39 -9.85 -13.47 -20.03
CA GLN A 39 -9.87 -12.16 -20.72
C GLN A 39 -10.30 -11.03 -19.78
N LYS A 40 -11.30 -11.26 -18.93
CA LYS A 40 -11.75 -10.30 -17.92
C LYS A 40 -10.62 -9.96 -16.96
N PHE A 41 -9.91 -10.98 -16.45
CA PHE A 41 -8.74 -10.78 -15.60
C PHE A 41 -7.70 -9.89 -16.28
N GLN A 42 -7.36 -10.17 -17.55
CA GLN A 42 -6.39 -9.38 -18.30
C GLN A 42 -6.81 -7.91 -18.39
N THR A 43 -8.06 -7.64 -18.74
CA THR A 43 -8.59 -6.27 -18.87
C THR A 43 -8.59 -5.55 -17.51
N THR A 44 -9.09 -6.20 -16.47
CA THR A 44 -9.13 -5.64 -15.11
C THR A 44 -7.75 -5.31 -14.58
N VAL A 45 -6.75 -6.18 -14.76
CA VAL A 45 -5.37 -5.92 -14.33
C VAL A 45 -4.77 -4.74 -15.09
N LYS A 46 -5.01 -4.63 -16.40
CA LYS A 46 -4.55 -3.49 -17.21
C LYS A 46 -5.17 -2.17 -16.73
N GLU A 47 -6.47 -2.16 -16.45
CA GLU A 47 -7.15 -0.98 -15.91
C GLU A 47 -6.63 -0.58 -14.53
N MET A 48 -6.44 -1.56 -13.64
CA MET A 48 -5.88 -1.32 -12.32
C MET A 48 -4.47 -0.75 -12.39
N ALA A 49 -3.62 -1.29 -13.28
CA ALA A 49 -2.27 -0.79 -13.50
C ALA A 49 -2.26 0.65 -14.04
N LYS A 50 -3.17 0.97 -14.98
CA LYS A 50 -3.33 2.34 -15.50
C LYS A 50 -3.70 3.33 -14.41
N LYS A 51 -4.73 3.01 -13.61
CA LYS A 51 -5.15 3.86 -12.47
C LYS A 51 -4.02 4.09 -11.47
N ILE A 52 -3.26 3.04 -11.14
CA ILE A 52 -2.11 3.17 -10.22
C ILE A 52 -1.01 4.04 -10.83
N ALA A 53 -0.77 3.93 -12.14
CA ALA A 53 0.20 4.78 -12.84
C ALA A 53 -0.22 6.26 -12.85
N GLU A 54 -1.51 6.54 -13.07
CA GLU A 54 -2.08 7.89 -13.03
C GLU A 54 -2.00 8.52 -11.63
N LEU A 55 -2.25 7.73 -10.58
CA LEU A 55 -2.10 8.16 -9.18
C LEU A 55 -0.64 8.38 -8.75
N GLY A 56 0.33 7.98 -9.58
CA GLY A 56 1.74 8.15 -9.30
C GLY A 56 2.26 7.34 -8.11
N LYS A 57 3.48 7.69 -7.67
CA LYS A 57 4.19 6.99 -6.60
C LYS A 57 3.41 7.07 -5.28
N SER A 58 3.39 5.97 -4.53
CA SER A 58 2.73 5.94 -3.22
C SER A 58 3.43 6.86 -2.22
N PRO A 59 2.70 7.74 -1.52
CA PRO A 59 3.26 8.65 -0.52
C PRO A 59 3.90 7.88 0.66
N LEU A 60 3.49 6.64 0.91
CA LEU A 60 4.03 5.79 1.98
C LEU A 60 5.52 5.46 1.82
N LYS A 61 6.03 5.40 0.58
CA LYS A 61 7.47 5.17 0.34
C LYS A 61 8.30 6.34 0.84
N GLU A 62 7.81 7.57 0.70
CA GLU A 62 8.52 8.76 1.15
C GLU A 62 8.63 8.78 2.67
N PHE A 63 7.54 8.45 3.37
CA PHE A 63 7.54 8.31 4.83
C PHE A 63 8.55 7.25 5.29
N ALA A 64 8.57 6.08 4.65
CA ALA A 64 9.50 5.01 4.99
C ALA A 64 10.97 5.38 4.74
N GLU A 65 11.27 6.12 3.67
CA GLU A 65 12.61 6.63 3.40
C GLU A 65 13.07 7.67 4.42
N GLN A 66 12.17 8.54 4.87
CA GLN A 66 12.46 9.50 5.93
C GLN A 66 12.76 8.81 7.27
N GLU A 67 12.03 7.75 7.62
CA GLU A 67 12.31 6.96 8.82
C GLU A 67 13.69 6.28 8.77
N LYS A 68 14.05 5.69 7.61
CA LYS A 68 15.38 5.07 7.42
C LYS A 68 16.50 6.10 7.56
N LYS A 69 16.31 7.32 7.05
CA LYS A 69 17.27 8.43 7.21
C LYS A 69 17.38 8.88 8.69
N LYS A 70 16.28 8.92 9.44
CA LYS A 70 16.27 9.24 10.89
C LYS A 70 17.00 8.17 11.73
N LYS A 71 16.81 6.87 11.46
CA LYS A 71 17.53 5.77 12.14
C LYS A 71 19.05 5.76 11.83
N LYS A 72 19.46 6.08 10.60
CA LYS A 72 20.88 6.23 10.23
C LYS A 72 21.56 7.44 10.89
N LYS A 73 20.84 8.54 11.13
CA LYS A 73 21.40 9.70 11.88
C LYS A 73 21.59 9.39 13.37
N LYS A 74 20.64 8.70 14.02
CA LYS A 74 20.75 8.31 15.44
C LYS A 74 21.89 7.31 15.73
N SER A 75 22.24 6.44 14.78
CA SER A 75 23.37 5.50 14.92
C SER A 75 24.75 6.16 14.72
N LYS A 76 24.82 7.31 14.04
CA LYS A 76 26.06 8.07 13.85
C LYS A 76 26.36 9.08 14.98
N SER A 77 25.43 9.32 15.89
CA SER A 77 25.55 10.33 16.96
C SER A 77 25.84 9.74 18.35
N ALA A 78 26.16 8.45 18.48
CA ALA A 78 26.63 7.90 19.75
C ALA A 78 28.10 8.34 19.99
N PRO A 79 28.41 9.11 21.04
CA PRO A 79 29.78 9.51 21.32
C PRO A 79 30.56 8.27 21.78
N LYS A 80 31.74 8.05 21.17
CA LYS A 80 32.73 7.09 21.66
C LYS A 80 33.00 7.41 23.14
N LYS A 81 32.51 6.57 24.06
CA LYS A 81 32.95 6.60 25.46
C LYS A 81 34.46 6.34 25.45
N LYS A 82 35.25 7.39 25.66
CA LYS A 82 36.64 7.27 26.09
C LYS A 82 36.61 6.65 27.48
N ASN A 83 36.94 5.37 27.59
CA ASN A 83 37.23 4.78 28.89
C ASN A 83 38.60 5.29 29.35
N LYS A 84 38.60 5.82 30.57
CA LYS A 84 39.75 6.24 31.36
C LYS A 84 40.51 5.03 31.89
#